data_AF-A0A7S1MCY0-F1
#
_entry.id   AF-A0A7S1MCY0-F1
#
_cell.length_a   1.000
_cell.length_b   1.000
_cell.length_c   1.000
_cell.angle_alpha   90.00
_cell.angle_beta   90.00
_cell.angle_gamma   90.00
#
_symmetry.space_group_name_H-M   'P 1'
#
loop_
_entity.id
_entity.type
_entity.pdbx_description
1 polymer ?
#
loop_
_entity_poly.entity_id
_entity_poly.type
_entity_poly.pdbx_seq_one_letter_code
_entity_poly.pdbx_strand_id
1 'polypeptide(L)'
;MAQGDVGAQLLLHEGAVLANLANHVHGALRRAASSAGPPQCQALANITWSHATMGFVDLSLCQLIADIAVRSMAGFKPFELSTILWAFAKLGTYDPAAWDVGSELFELGACRVASSPEDFHFRCLVMTAWAFATAGHHDPDLFHGIAPRMTSLAHGGSSRELTTALWAFTAANVRDERLFLEITRRVSQRLEDLTQEEFKSMLRSLASVGFAPKAFMEHVVKVSECMDVEVQRVARALLVLAVPMGEAAEQHERKGRSHAGSTCSSGGSTRAARSHAGSGSSVGSASEMSVEIEMSAEIEEQSGTSRRRQRRR
;
A
#
# COMPACT_ATOMS: atom_id res chain seq x y z
N MET A 1 20.04 10.70 -40.14
CA MET A 1 20.14 11.68 -39.04
C MET A 1 18.76 11.78 -38.41
N ALA A 2 18.55 11.06 -37.31
CA ALA A 2 18.49 11.62 -35.95
C ALA A 2 17.06 12.08 -35.56
N GLN A 3 16.17 11.11 -35.33
CA GLN A 3 14.89 11.32 -34.61
C GLN A 3 14.64 10.24 -33.53
N GLY A 4 15.70 9.53 -33.10
CA GLY A 4 15.61 8.41 -32.16
C GLY A 4 15.99 8.71 -30.71
N ASP A 5 16.33 9.95 -30.34
CA ASP A 5 17.09 10.17 -29.09
C ASP A 5 16.52 11.26 -28.16
N VAL A 6 15.54 12.06 -28.59
CA VAL A 6 15.06 13.18 -27.76
C VAL A 6 14.26 12.70 -26.54
N GLY A 7 13.43 11.66 -26.69
CA GLY A 7 12.66 11.09 -25.59
C GLY A 7 13.51 10.30 -24.58
N ALA A 8 14.52 9.57 -25.07
CA ALA A 8 15.48 8.86 -24.22
C ALA A 8 16.38 9.85 -23.46
N GLN A 9 16.86 10.91 -24.13
CA GLN A 9 17.62 11.98 -23.50
C GLN A 9 16.79 12.77 -22.48
N LEU A 10 15.50 13.02 -22.72
CA LEU A 10 14.61 13.66 -21.73
C LEU A 10 14.42 12.77 -20.49
N LEU A 11 14.14 11.48 -20.67
CA LEU A 11 13.99 10.53 -19.56
C LEU A 11 15.29 10.35 -18.76
N LEU A 12 16.43 10.33 -19.45
CA LEU A 12 17.75 10.31 -18.82
C LEU A 12 18.05 11.62 -18.08
N HIS A 13 17.63 12.76 -18.62
CA HIS A 13 17.82 14.07 -17.99
C HIS A 13 16.89 14.24 -16.78
N GLU A 14 15.64 13.78 -16.86
CA GLU A 14 14.71 13.74 -15.73
C GLU A 14 15.22 12.79 -14.63
N GLY A 15 15.69 11.60 -15.01
CA GLY A 15 16.34 10.66 -14.09
C GLY A 15 17.59 11.24 -13.42
N ALA A 16 18.44 11.96 -14.16
CA ALA A 16 19.62 12.61 -13.63
C ALA A 16 19.28 13.78 -12.67
N VAL A 17 18.24 14.56 -12.98
CA VAL A 17 17.76 15.63 -12.09
C VAL A 17 17.18 15.06 -10.79
N LEU A 18 16.39 13.99 -10.89
CA LEU A 18 15.84 13.29 -9.72
C LEU A 18 16.93 12.69 -8.85
N ALA A 19 17.92 12.02 -9.44
CA ALA A 19 19.07 11.48 -8.71
C ALA A 19 19.89 12.58 -8.02
N ASN A 20 20.10 13.72 -8.69
CA ASN A 20 20.78 14.87 -8.09
C ASN A 20 19.97 15.46 -6.93
N LEU A 21 18.65 15.58 -7.06
CA LEU A 21 17.78 16.07 -5.99
C LEU A 21 17.80 15.11 -4.79
N ALA A 22 17.70 13.80 -5.04
CA ALA A 22 17.78 12.78 -3.98
C ALA A 22 19.11 12.86 -3.22
N ASN A 23 20.25 13.03 -3.93
CA ASN A 23 21.55 13.23 -3.32
C ASN A 23 21.60 14.50 -2.44
N HIS A 24 20.98 15.60 -2.89
CA HIS A 24 20.89 16.83 -2.10
C HIS A 24 20.04 16.64 -0.85
N VAL A 25 18.89 15.96 -0.97
CA VAL A 25 17.99 15.63 0.15
C VAL A 25 18.72 14.73 1.16
N HIS A 26 19.41 13.70 0.70
CA HIS A 26 20.23 12.82 1.52
C HIS A 26 21.31 13.61 2.27
N GLY A 27 22.07 14.45 1.57
CA GLY A 27 23.08 15.31 2.21
C GLY A 27 22.48 16.27 3.24
N ALA A 28 21.32 16.85 2.95
CA ALA A 28 20.61 17.73 3.88
C ALA A 28 20.11 17.00 5.13
N LEU A 29 19.52 15.81 4.96
CA LEU A 29 19.06 14.97 6.07
C LEU A 29 20.21 14.49 6.94
N ARG A 30 21.34 14.08 6.34
CA ARG A 30 22.52 13.66 7.10
C ARG A 30 23.07 14.80 7.96
N ARG A 31 23.13 16.02 7.41
CA ARG A 31 23.52 17.23 8.17
C ARG A 31 22.52 17.54 9.28
N ALA A 32 21.22 17.49 8.99
CA ALA A 32 20.17 17.73 9.99
C ALA A 32 20.23 16.70 11.12
N ALA A 33 20.41 15.41 10.81
CA ALA A 33 20.55 14.33 11.77
C ALA A 33 21.80 14.46 12.66
N SER A 34 22.85 15.12 12.16
CA SER A 34 24.08 15.40 12.91
C SER A 34 24.00 16.72 13.71
N SER A 35 22.93 17.50 13.53
CA SER A 35 22.73 18.78 14.23
C SER A 35 21.93 18.58 15.53
N ALA A 36 21.91 19.60 16.39
CA ALA A 36 21.23 19.54 17.69
C ALA A 36 19.69 19.36 17.60
N GLY A 37 19.09 19.49 16.42
CA GLY A 37 17.66 19.27 16.18
C GLY A 37 17.42 18.19 15.12
N PRO A 38 16.81 17.03 15.47
CA PRO A 38 16.46 16.03 14.46
C PRO A 38 15.44 16.62 13.46
N PRO A 39 15.45 16.16 12.19
CA PRO A 39 14.48 16.61 11.21
C PRO A 39 13.06 16.26 11.67
N GLN A 40 12.11 17.13 11.33
CA GLN A 40 10.71 16.95 11.70
C GLN A 40 10.15 15.66 11.10
N CYS A 41 9.36 14.91 11.88
CA CYS A 41 8.70 13.68 11.44
C CYS A 41 7.87 13.86 10.16
N GLN A 42 7.18 15.00 10.03
CA GLN A 42 6.46 15.38 8.80
C GLN A 42 7.38 15.47 7.57
N ALA A 43 8.61 15.97 7.72
CA ALA A 43 9.55 16.07 6.61
C ALA A 43 10.01 14.67 6.17
N LEU A 44 10.29 13.77 7.12
CA LEU A 44 10.63 12.38 6.84
C LEU A 44 9.50 11.68 6.08
N ALA A 45 8.26 11.82 6.56
CA ALA A 45 7.08 11.25 5.91
C ALA A 45 6.90 11.78 4.48
N ASN A 46 7.01 13.10 4.28
CA ASN A 46 6.83 13.72 2.97
C ASN A 46 7.92 13.32 1.97
N ILE A 47 9.19 13.28 2.39
CA ILE A 47 10.30 12.87 1.53
C ILE A 47 10.10 11.43 1.08
N THR A 48 9.81 10.53 2.02
CA THR A 48 9.59 9.12 1.72
C THR A 48 8.37 8.92 0.82
N TRP A 49 7.28 9.63 1.10
CA TRP A 49 6.09 9.63 0.26
C TRP A 49 6.42 10.05 -1.17
N SER A 50 7.13 11.17 -1.36
CA SER A 50 7.52 11.63 -2.70
C SER A 50 8.34 10.56 -3.44
N HIS A 51 9.30 9.92 -2.76
CA HIS A 51 10.06 8.80 -3.33
C HIS A 51 9.16 7.63 -3.74
N ALA A 52 8.23 7.25 -2.87
CA ALA A 52 7.28 6.17 -3.13
C ALA A 52 6.36 6.48 -4.33
N THR A 53 5.81 7.69 -4.40
CA THR A 53 4.94 8.12 -5.52
C THR A 53 5.70 8.19 -6.85
N MET A 54 6.98 8.55 -6.82
CA MET A 54 7.84 8.57 -8.02
C MET A 54 8.33 7.17 -8.43
N GLY A 55 8.15 6.14 -7.59
CA GLY A 55 8.76 4.83 -7.80
C GLY A 55 10.30 4.86 -7.76
N PHE A 56 10.88 5.84 -7.07
CA PHE A 56 12.32 6.05 -7.02
C PHE A 56 12.88 5.56 -5.67
N VAL A 57 13.52 4.39 -5.70
CA VAL A 57 14.12 3.77 -4.51
C VAL A 57 15.59 4.17 -4.38
N ASP A 58 15.92 4.85 -3.29
CA ASP A 58 17.29 5.05 -2.82
C ASP A 58 17.43 4.37 -1.46
N LEU A 59 17.98 3.15 -1.44
CA LEU A 59 18.11 2.35 -0.22
C LEU A 59 18.96 3.02 0.85
N SER A 60 19.97 3.81 0.46
CA SER A 60 20.83 4.51 1.42
C SER A 60 20.07 5.65 2.10
N LEU A 61 19.24 6.37 1.34
CA LEU A 61 18.34 7.37 1.89
C LEU A 61 17.24 6.73 2.75
N CYS A 62 16.67 5.60 2.31
CA CYS A 62 15.67 4.85 3.09
C CYS A 62 16.24 4.43 4.44
N GLN A 63 17.47 3.91 4.48
CA GLN A 63 18.13 3.53 5.74
C GLN A 63 18.31 4.73 6.66
N LEU A 64 18.82 5.84 6.13
CA LEU A 64 18.98 7.06 6.92
C LEU A 64 17.64 7.56 7.49
N ILE A 65 16.58 7.54 6.68
CA ILE A 65 15.24 7.96 7.12
C ILE A 65 14.69 7.00 8.18
N ALA A 66 14.80 5.69 7.98
CA ALA A 66 14.36 4.67 8.94
C ALA A 66 15.05 4.87 10.29
N ASP A 67 16.38 5.01 10.30
CA ASP A 67 17.18 5.24 11.50
C ASP A 67 16.75 6.50 12.27
N ILE A 68 16.47 7.60 11.56
CA ILE A 68 16.01 8.84 12.18
C ILE A 68 14.58 8.69 12.70
N ALA A 69 13.72 8.02 11.94
CA ALA A 69 12.32 7.81 12.28
C ALA A 69 12.18 6.95 13.54
N VAL A 70 12.95 5.88 13.65
CA VAL A 70 13.07 5.02 14.84
C VAL A 70 13.44 5.85 16.08
N ARG A 71 14.51 6.68 15.98
CA ARG A 71 14.92 7.56 17.09
C ARG A 71 13.89 8.63 17.45
N SER A 72 13.03 9.01 16.50
CA SER A 72 12.04 10.09 16.66
C SER A 72 10.61 9.56 16.80
N MET A 73 10.41 8.25 17.05
CA MET A 73 9.11 7.58 17.03
C MET A 73 8.06 8.29 17.90
N ALA A 74 8.45 8.73 19.10
CA ALA A 74 7.56 9.45 20.03
C ALA A 74 7.06 10.81 19.50
N GLY A 75 7.78 11.41 18.54
CA GLY A 75 7.44 12.71 17.95
C GLY A 75 6.51 12.63 16.74
N PHE A 76 6.25 11.44 16.21
CA PHE A 76 5.35 11.28 15.07
C PHE A 76 3.90 11.55 15.46
N LYS A 77 3.22 12.37 14.65
CA LYS A 77 1.76 12.43 14.68
C LYS A 77 1.16 11.21 13.96
N PRO A 78 -0.09 10.82 14.27
CA PRO A 78 -0.74 9.66 13.66
C PRO A 78 -0.68 9.63 12.13
N PHE A 79 -0.96 10.75 11.48
CA PHE A 79 -0.90 10.85 10.02
C PHE A 79 0.53 10.72 9.46
N GLU A 80 1.51 11.33 10.12
CA GLU A 80 2.92 11.25 9.71
C GLU A 80 3.44 9.81 9.81
N LEU A 81 3.10 9.10 10.89
CA LEU A 81 3.51 7.70 11.09
C LEU A 81 2.87 6.77 10.05
N SER A 82 1.56 6.93 9.84
CA SER A 82 0.84 6.11 8.87
C SER A 82 1.35 6.35 7.44
N THR A 83 1.72 7.60 7.13
CA THR A 83 2.28 8.00 5.84
C THR A 83 3.67 7.40 5.61
N ILE A 84 4.56 7.45 6.60
CA ILE A 84 5.91 6.90 6.43
C ILE A 84 5.86 5.36 6.32
N LEU A 85 5.03 4.67 7.12
CA LEU A 85 4.84 3.22 7.02
C LEU A 85 4.30 2.83 5.64
N TRP A 86 3.27 3.53 5.16
CA TRP A 86 2.72 3.34 3.82
C TRP A 86 3.79 3.55 2.74
N ALA A 87 4.59 4.62 2.85
CA ALA A 87 5.61 4.94 1.86
C ALA A 87 6.72 3.89 1.81
N PHE A 88 7.19 3.38 2.96
CA PHE A 88 8.15 2.27 2.99
C PHE A 88 7.56 0.97 2.41
N ALA A 89 6.32 0.63 2.76
CA ALA A 89 5.63 -0.52 2.17
C ALA A 89 5.56 -0.40 0.63
N LYS A 90 5.19 0.79 0.14
CA LYS A 90 5.09 1.09 -1.28
C LYS A 90 6.46 1.03 -1.97
N LEU A 91 7.51 1.57 -1.36
CA LEU A 91 8.88 1.48 -1.89
C LEU A 91 9.33 0.03 -2.07
N GLY A 92 8.99 -0.85 -1.14
CA GLY A 92 9.31 -2.27 -1.27
C GLY A 92 8.59 -3.01 -2.39
N THR A 93 7.47 -2.46 -2.92
CA THR A 93 6.85 -2.99 -4.13
C THR A 93 7.70 -2.77 -5.38
N TYR A 94 8.58 -1.76 -5.37
CA TYR A 94 9.54 -1.50 -6.45
C TYR A 94 10.88 -2.22 -6.20
N ASP A 95 11.37 -2.22 -4.96
CA ASP A 95 12.59 -2.92 -4.54
C ASP A 95 12.42 -3.51 -3.12
N PRO A 96 12.25 -4.84 -2.99
CA PRO A 96 11.99 -5.50 -1.71
C PRO A 96 13.02 -5.20 -0.61
N ALA A 97 14.26 -4.80 -0.94
CA ALA A 97 15.25 -4.41 0.06
C ALA A 97 14.81 -3.22 0.92
N ALA A 98 13.87 -2.38 0.44
CA ALA A 98 13.29 -1.30 1.23
C ALA A 98 12.44 -1.81 2.41
N TRP A 99 11.87 -3.02 2.32
CA TRP A 99 11.17 -3.64 3.46
C TRP A 99 12.15 -4.07 4.55
N ASP A 100 13.27 -4.67 4.18
CA ASP A 100 14.32 -5.07 5.13
C ASP A 100 14.88 -3.86 5.88
N VAL A 101 15.17 -2.78 5.15
CA VAL A 101 15.63 -1.50 5.70
C VAL A 101 14.60 -0.86 6.65
N GLY A 102 13.31 -1.03 6.34
CA GLY A 102 12.20 -0.49 7.14
C GLY A 102 11.79 -1.36 8.33
N SER A 103 12.34 -2.57 8.50
CA SER A 103 11.85 -3.57 9.48
C SER A 103 11.69 -3.02 10.91
N GLU A 104 12.72 -2.38 11.47
CA GLU A 104 12.65 -1.78 12.82
C GLU A 104 11.61 -0.65 12.92
N LEU A 105 11.42 0.13 11.83
CA LEU A 105 10.38 1.15 11.75
C LEU A 105 8.98 0.52 11.78
N PHE A 106 8.77 -0.61 11.10
CA PHE A 106 7.51 -1.36 11.16
C PHE A 106 7.26 -1.92 12.56
N GLU A 107 8.24 -2.55 13.19
CA GLU A 107 8.09 -3.11 14.55
C GLU A 107 7.68 -2.04 15.57
N LEU A 108 8.44 -0.94 15.65
CA LEU A 108 8.12 0.15 16.58
C LEU A 108 6.84 0.90 16.19
N GLY A 109 6.58 1.03 14.89
CA GLY A 109 5.35 1.60 14.37
C GLY A 109 4.12 0.80 14.77
N ALA A 110 4.19 -0.54 14.70
CA ALA A 110 3.14 -1.44 15.16
C ALA A 110 2.84 -1.22 16.64
N CYS A 111 3.88 -1.22 17.48
CA CYS A 111 3.74 -0.96 18.91
C CYS A 111 3.09 0.40 19.19
N ARG A 112 3.50 1.48 18.49
CA ARG A 112 2.95 2.83 18.68
C ARG A 112 1.49 2.93 18.27
N VAL A 113 1.09 2.26 17.18
CA VAL A 113 -0.30 2.25 16.70
C VAL A 113 -1.18 1.40 17.62
N ALA A 114 -0.71 0.22 18.02
CA ALA A 114 -1.46 -0.70 18.88
C ALA A 114 -1.61 -0.18 20.32
N SER A 115 -0.66 0.62 20.83
CA SER A 115 -0.72 1.17 22.19
C SER A 115 -1.72 2.32 22.35
N SER A 116 -2.03 3.05 21.27
CA SER A 116 -2.97 4.19 21.33
C SER A 116 -3.75 4.33 20.01
N PRO A 117 -4.54 3.31 19.61
CA PRO A 117 -5.30 3.34 18.36
C PRO A 117 -6.35 4.47 18.34
N GLU A 118 -6.79 4.96 19.50
CA GLU A 118 -7.73 6.07 19.66
C GLU A 118 -7.25 7.38 19.04
N ASP A 119 -5.92 7.62 19.01
CA ASP A 119 -5.29 8.79 18.39
C ASP A 119 -5.43 8.80 16.87
N PHE A 120 -5.68 7.63 16.27
CA PHE A 120 -5.67 7.43 14.83
C PHE A 120 -7.10 7.56 14.28
N HIS A 121 -7.22 8.37 13.22
CA HIS A 121 -8.44 8.46 12.43
C HIS A 121 -8.51 7.28 11.45
N PHE A 122 -9.70 7.02 10.89
CA PHE A 122 -9.95 5.83 10.06
C PHE A 122 -8.91 5.68 8.94
N ARG A 123 -8.68 6.74 8.16
CA ARG A 123 -7.68 6.76 7.08
C ARG A 123 -6.28 6.36 7.53
N CYS A 124 -5.84 6.83 8.70
CA CYS A 124 -4.52 6.49 9.23
C CYS A 124 -4.41 4.99 9.52
N LEU A 125 -5.46 4.41 10.14
CA LEU A 125 -5.51 2.97 10.40
C LEU A 125 -5.56 2.14 9.12
N VAL A 126 -6.30 2.61 8.10
CA VAL A 126 -6.32 1.96 6.77
C VAL A 126 -4.95 1.98 6.12
N MET A 127 -4.25 3.12 6.14
CA MET A 127 -2.90 3.24 5.59
C MET A 127 -1.92 2.31 6.29
N THR A 128 -1.96 2.24 7.62
CA THR A 128 -1.15 1.31 8.42
C THR A 128 -1.50 -0.13 8.07
N ALA A 129 -2.77 -0.53 8.11
CA ALA A 129 -3.19 -1.90 7.79
C ALA A 129 -2.72 -2.31 6.37
N TRP A 130 -2.89 -1.42 5.39
CA TRP A 130 -2.41 -1.65 4.02
C TRP A 130 -0.89 -1.82 3.97
N ALA A 131 -0.14 -0.97 4.69
CA ALA A 131 1.31 -1.01 4.71
C ALA A 131 1.84 -2.36 5.23
N PHE A 132 1.30 -2.83 6.36
CA PHE A 132 1.68 -4.09 6.97
C PHE A 132 1.30 -5.30 6.11
N ALA A 133 0.08 -5.30 5.55
CA ALA A 133 -0.36 -6.35 4.64
C ALA A 133 0.51 -6.42 3.37
N THR A 134 0.88 -5.26 2.80
CA THR A 134 1.69 -5.17 1.57
C THR A 134 3.14 -5.60 1.80
N ALA A 135 3.73 -5.21 2.92
CA ALA A 135 5.10 -5.58 3.26
C ALA A 135 5.24 -7.05 3.72
N GLY A 136 4.15 -7.81 3.82
CA GLY A 136 4.15 -9.18 4.34
C GLY A 136 4.45 -9.26 5.84
N HIS A 137 4.42 -8.13 6.55
CA HIS A 137 4.49 -8.08 8.01
C HIS A 137 3.13 -8.43 8.59
N HIS A 138 2.82 -9.73 8.59
CA HIS A 138 1.64 -10.28 9.23
C HIS A 138 1.82 -10.19 10.76
N ASP A 139 1.40 -9.09 11.35
CA ASP A 139 1.32 -8.89 12.80
C ASP A 139 -0.16 -9.00 13.23
N PRO A 140 -0.64 -10.19 13.62
CA PRO A 140 -2.02 -10.35 14.05
C PRO A 140 -2.38 -9.45 15.24
N ASP A 141 -1.44 -9.13 16.12
CA ASP A 141 -1.72 -8.33 17.31
C ASP A 141 -2.01 -6.88 16.93
N LEU A 142 -1.28 -6.32 15.95
CA LEU A 142 -1.61 -5.02 15.38
C LEU A 142 -3.02 -5.01 14.78
N PHE A 143 -3.35 -5.98 13.92
CA PHE A 143 -4.65 -6.02 13.24
C PHE A 143 -5.81 -6.19 14.23
N HIS A 144 -5.68 -7.09 15.21
CA HIS A 144 -6.68 -7.23 16.28
C HIS A 144 -6.77 -5.99 17.17
N GLY A 145 -5.64 -5.29 17.41
CA GLY A 145 -5.60 -4.05 18.19
C GLY A 145 -6.34 -2.88 17.51
N ILE A 146 -6.21 -2.74 16.19
CA ILE A 146 -6.84 -1.63 15.44
C ILE A 146 -8.29 -1.93 15.04
N ALA A 147 -8.70 -3.20 14.92
CA ALA A 147 -10.02 -3.57 14.41
C ALA A 147 -11.21 -2.99 15.19
N PRO A 148 -11.24 -2.98 16.55
CA PRO A 148 -12.32 -2.36 17.30
C PRO A 148 -12.45 -0.87 17.01
N ARG A 149 -11.31 -0.16 16.90
CA ARG A 149 -11.28 1.26 16.59
C ARG A 149 -11.77 1.52 15.17
N MET A 150 -11.27 0.77 14.18
CA MET A 150 -11.73 0.84 12.80
C MET A 150 -13.24 0.60 12.68
N THR A 151 -13.77 -0.39 13.41
CA THR A 151 -15.22 -0.68 13.45
C THR A 151 -16.01 0.53 13.95
N SER A 152 -15.54 1.18 15.02
CA SER A 152 -16.21 2.39 15.55
C SER A 152 -16.19 3.57 14.57
N LEU A 153 -15.13 3.68 13.76
CA LEU A 153 -14.90 4.78 12.83
C LEU A 153 -15.39 4.53 11.40
N ALA A 154 -15.80 3.29 11.07
CA ALA A 154 -16.23 2.89 9.73
C ALA A 154 -17.36 3.76 9.16
N HIS A 155 -18.12 4.45 10.02
CA HIS A 155 -19.15 5.40 9.61
C HIS A 155 -18.67 6.60 8.82
N GLY A 156 -17.47 7.08 9.14
CA GLY A 156 -16.83 8.22 8.49
C GLY A 156 -15.94 7.82 7.31
N GLY A 157 -15.73 6.52 7.07
CA GLY A 157 -14.88 6.04 5.99
C GLY A 157 -15.53 6.20 4.61
N SER A 158 -14.72 6.51 3.61
CA SER A 158 -15.13 6.45 2.21
C SER A 158 -15.28 4.99 1.74
N SER A 159 -16.03 4.75 0.66
CA SER A 159 -16.20 3.39 0.09
C SER A 159 -14.85 2.75 -0.27
N ARG A 160 -13.90 3.58 -0.72
CA ARG A 160 -12.51 3.18 -0.97
C ARG A 160 -11.78 2.78 0.31
N GLU A 161 -11.77 3.65 1.33
CA GLU A 161 -11.10 3.37 2.60
C GLU A 161 -11.64 2.09 3.25
N LEU A 162 -12.95 1.87 3.19
CA LEU A 162 -13.61 0.65 3.68
C LEU A 162 -13.19 -0.60 2.90
N THR A 163 -13.14 -0.52 1.58
CA THR A 163 -12.71 -1.63 0.73
C THR A 163 -11.23 -1.95 0.92
N THR A 164 -10.38 -0.92 1.04
CA THR A 164 -8.94 -1.08 1.31
C THR A 164 -8.70 -1.68 2.70
N ALA A 165 -9.48 -1.28 3.71
CA ALA A 165 -9.43 -1.91 5.03
C ALA A 165 -9.73 -3.40 4.93
N LEU A 166 -10.82 -3.76 4.24
CA LEU A 166 -11.20 -5.15 4.06
C LEU A 166 -10.08 -5.94 3.34
N TRP A 167 -9.58 -5.41 2.22
CA TRP A 167 -8.47 -6.05 1.50
C TRP A 167 -7.27 -6.27 2.42
N ALA A 168 -6.83 -5.24 3.16
CA ALA A 168 -5.65 -5.33 4.02
C ALA A 168 -5.78 -6.43 5.08
N PHE A 169 -6.94 -6.54 5.74
CA PHE A 169 -7.21 -7.60 6.71
C PHE A 169 -7.20 -9.00 6.06
N THR A 170 -7.83 -9.14 4.89
CA THR A 170 -7.86 -10.43 4.17
C THR A 170 -6.47 -10.82 3.64
N ALA A 171 -5.69 -9.88 3.13
CA ALA A 171 -4.31 -10.07 2.68
C ALA A 171 -3.39 -10.41 3.85
N ALA A 172 -3.65 -9.85 5.04
CA ALA A 172 -2.95 -10.21 6.26
C ALA A 172 -3.40 -11.55 6.87
N ASN A 173 -4.36 -12.25 6.25
CA ASN A 173 -4.99 -13.46 6.77
C ASN A 173 -5.60 -13.28 8.18
N VAL A 174 -6.10 -12.08 8.48
CA VAL A 174 -6.78 -11.76 9.74
C VAL A 174 -8.27 -11.55 9.47
N ARG A 175 -9.10 -12.36 10.13
CA ARG A 175 -10.56 -12.29 10.03
C ARG A 175 -11.15 -11.65 11.28
N ASP A 176 -11.54 -10.38 11.17
CA ASP A 176 -12.38 -9.72 12.17
C ASP A 176 -13.82 -9.61 11.67
N GLU A 177 -14.69 -10.49 12.17
CA GLU A 177 -16.09 -10.56 11.70
C GLU A 177 -16.88 -9.28 11.97
N ARG A 178 -16.57 -8.56 13.06
CA ARG A 178 -17.30 -7.35 13.43
C ARG A 178 -16.97 -6.22 12.47
N LEU A 179 -15.68 -6.04 12.18
CA LEU A 179 -15.20 -5.07 11.20
C LEU A 179 -15.74 -5.41 9.81
N PHE A 180 -15.67 -6.69 9.39
CA PHE A 180 -16.13 -7.10 8.06
C PHE A 180 -17.65 -6.90 7.91
N LEU A 181 -18.43 -7.23 8.93
CA LEU A 181 -19.88 -7.00 8.93
C LEU A 181 -20.20 -5.50 8.86
N GLU A 182 -19.50 -4.67 9.62
CA GLU A 182 -19.72 -3.22 9.59
C GLU A 182 -19.30 -2.60 8.25
N ILE A 183 -18.16 -3.00 7.69
CA ILE A 183 -17.72 -2.57 6.35
C ILE A 183 -18.76 -2.97 5.31
N THR A 184 -19.14 -4.24 5.24
CA THR A 184 -20.11 -4.72 4.25
C THR A 184 -21.45 -4.01 4.38
N ARG A 185 -21.93 -3.78 5.61
CA ARG A 185 -23.15 -3.02 5.86
C ARG A 185 -23.06 -1.56 5.36
N ARG A 186 -21.93 -0.88 5.58
CA ARG A 186 -21.70 0.51 5.13
C ARG A 186 -21.61 0.60 3.63
N VAL A 187 -20.86 -0.31 3.02
CA VAL A 187 -20.70 -0.36 1.57
C VAL A 187 -22.02 -0.72 0.90
N SER A 188 -22.84 -1.61 1.48
CA SER A 188 -24.22 -1.87 1.01
C SER A 188 -25.08 -0.60 0.94
N GLN A 189 -24.93 0.32 1.89
CA GLN A 189 -25.69 1.58 1.91
C GLN A 189 -25.22 2.58 0.84
N ARG A 190 -24.06 2.35 0.22
CA ARG A 190 -23.40 3.25 -0.75
C ARG A 190 -22.90 2.48 -1.98
N LEU A 191 -23.60 1.42 -2.38
CA LEU A 191 -23.18 0.58 -3.52
C LEU A 191 -23.14 1.36 -4.83
N GLU A 192 -23.99 2.38 -4.96
CA GLU A 192 -24.07 3.26 -6.13
C GLU A 192 -22.81 4.13 -6.28
N ASP A 193 -22.13 4.43 -5.18
CA ASP A 193 -20.92 5.26 -5.14
C ASP A 193 -19.64 4.45 -5.44
N LEU A 194 -19.72 3.13 -5.53
CA LEU A 194 -18.56 2.27 -5.77
C LEU A 194 -18.14 2.24 -7.24
N THR A 195 -16.85 2.49 -7.46
CA THR A 195 -16.24 2.20 -8.76
C THR A 195 -16.28 0.70 -9.07
N GLN A 196 -16.12 0.35 -10.35
CA GLN A 196 -16.08 -1.06 -10.74
C GLN A 196 -14.92 -1.83 -10.07
N GLU A 197 -13.77 -1.19 -9.90
CA GLU A 197 -12.58 -1.83 -9.35
C GLU A 197 -12.67 -2.01 -7.83
N GLU A 198 -13.21 -1.03 -7.10
CA GLU A 198 -13.46 -1.16 -5.66
C GLU A 198 -14.44 -2.31 -5.39
N PHE A 199 -15.53 -2.38 -6.16
CA PHE A 199 -16.51 -3.46 -6.01
C PHE A 199 -15.90 -4.86 -6.28
N LYS A 200 -15.08 -5.00 -7.33
CA LYS A 200 -14.38 -6.25 -7.62
C LYS A 200 -13.38 -6.63 -6.52
N SER A 201 -12.60 -5.65 -6.04
CA SER A 201 -11.61 -5.87 -4.98
C SER A 201 -12.27 -6.33 -3.69
N MET A 202 -13.38 -5.68 -3.31
CA MET A 202 -14.19 -6.08 -2.17
C MET A 202 -14.67 -7.53 -2.30
N LEU A 203 -15.29 -7.89 -3.44
CA LEU A 203 -15.81 -9.24 -3.64
C LEU A 203 -14.71 -10.31 -3.61
N ARG A 204 -13.53 -10.05 -4.21
CA ARG A 204 -12.38 -10.96 -4.12
C ARG A 204 -11.93 -11.15 -2.68
N SER A 205 -11.83 -10.06 -1.92
CA SER A 205 -11.44 -10.08 -0.52
C SER A 205 -12.43 -10.93 0.29
N LEU A 206 -13.73 -10.69 0.16
CA LEU A 206 -14.80 -11.47 0.81
C LEU A 206 -14.78 -12.96 0.44
N ALA A 207 -14.61 -13.27 -0.86
CA ALA A 207 -14.53 -14.64 -1.36
C ALA A 207 -13.32 -15.39 -0.78
N SER A 208 -12.16 -14.73 -0.71
CA SER A 208 -10.91 -15.35 -0.26
C SER A 208 -10.97 -15.86 1.19
N VAL A 209 -11.73 -15.19 2.06
CA VAL A 209 -11.94 -15.58 3.46
C VAL A 209 -13.24 -16.35 3.70
N GLY A 210 -14.01 -16.62 2.64
CA GLY A 210 -15.31 -17.27 2.71
C GLY A 210 -16.34 -16.49 3.54
N PHE A 211 -16.26 -15.15 3.53
CA PHE A 211 -17.16 -14.27 4.29
C PHE A 211 -18.16 -13.61 3.36
N ALA A 212 -19.38 -14.16 3.29
CA ALA A 212 -20.46 -13.61 2.48
C ALA A 212 -21.74 -13.47 3.31
N PRO A 213 -21.94 -12.31 3.98
CA PRO A 213 -23.17 -12.08 4.74
C PRO A 213 -24.39 -12.12 3.82
N LYS A 214 -25.40 -12.92 4.19
CA LYS A 214 -26.61 -13.10 3.36
C LYS A 214 -27.27 -11.77 3.00
N ALA A 215 -27.40 -10.87 3.98
CA ALA A 215 -27.99 -9.54 3.78
C ALA A 215 -27.21 -8.68 2.77
N PHE A 216 -25.88 -8.78 2.77
CA PHE A 216 -25.03 -8.10 1.79
C PHE A 216 -25.27 -8.67 0.38
N MET A 217 -25.27 -10.00 0.25
CA MET A 217 -25.50 -10.69 -1.03
C MET A 217 -26.89 -10.39 -1.61
N GLU A 218 -27.94 -10.44 -0.79
CA GLU A 218 -29.31 -10.09 -1.20
C GLU A 218 -29.39 -8.64 -1.69
N HIS A 219 -28.70 -7.71 -1.02
CA HIS A 219 -28.66 -6.31 -1.43
C HIS A 219 -27.90 -6.12 -2.75
N VAL A 220 -26.77 -6.79 -2.94
CA VAL A 220 -26.00 -6.76 -4.20
C VAL A 220 -26.85 -7.28 -5.36
N VAL A 221 -27.58 -8.39 -5.17
CA VAL A 221 -28.48 -8.94 -6.19
C VAL A 221 -29.58 -7.94 -6.53
N LYS A 222 -30.24 -7.36 -5.52
CA LYS A 222 -31.32 -6.37 -5.74
C LYS A 222 -30.83 -5.12 -6.48
N VAL A 223 -29.68 -4.58 -6.10
CA VAL A 223 -29.09 -3.41 -6.79
C VAL A 223 -28.72 -3.76 -8.23
N SER A 224 -28.28 -5.00 -8.47
CA SER A 224 -27.97 -5.46 -9.82
C SER A 224 -29.18 -5.64 -10.73
N GLU A 225 -30.37 -5.83 -10.17
CA GLU A 225 -31.63 -5.90 -10.91
C GLU A 225 -32.22 -4.52 -11.21
N CYS A 226 -31.97 -3.52 -10.35
CA CYS A 226 -32.55 -2.17 -10.46
C CYS A 226 -31.69 -1.19 -11.27
N MET A 227 -30.38 -1.39 -11.33
CA MET A 227 -29.52 -0.64 -12.23
C MET A 227 -29.34 -1.45 -13.52
N ASP A 228 -29.28 -0.78 -14.67
CA ASP A 228 -28.71 -1.31 -15.93
C ASP A 228 -27.20 -1.53 -15.74
N VAL A 229 -26.82 -2.26 -14.68
CA VAL A 229 -25.46 -2.64 -14.39
C VAL A 229 -25.11 -3.63 -15.48
N GLU A 230 -24.39 -3.13 -16.48
CA GLU A 230 -23.74 -3.86 -17.56
C GLU A 230 -23.54 -5.32 -17.12
N VAL A 231 -24.27 -6.27 -17.71
CA VAL A 231 -24.38 -7.70 -17.34
C VAL A 231 -23.02 -8.33 -16.98
N GLN A 232 -21.92 -7.74 -17.47
CA GLN A 232 -20.54 -7.99 -17.08
C GLN A 232 -20.20 -7.78 -15.59
N ARG A 233 -20.74 -6.80 -14.86
CA ARG A 233 -20.40 -6.56 -13.43
C ARG A 233 -20.93 -7.69 -12.54
N VAL A 234 -22.14 -8.18 -12.81
CA VAL A 234 -22.75 -9.31 -12.09
C VAL A 234 -22.12 -10.64 -12.50
N ALA A 235 -21.93 -10.85 -13.82
CA ALA A 235 -21.28 -12.05 -14.33
C ALA A 235 -19.83 -12.17 -13.80
N ARG A 236 -19.07 -11.07 -13.72
CA ARG A 236 -17.72 -11.05 -13.13
C ARG A 236 -17.74 -11.21 -11.61
N ALA A 237 -18.73 -10.66 -10.91
CA ALA A 237 -18.91 -10.86 -9.47
C ALA A 237 -19.13 -12.35 -9.14
N LEU A 238 -20.00 -13.03 -9.90
CA LEU A 238 -20.22 -14.48 -9.79
C LEU A 238 -18.97 -15.29 -10.16
N LEU A 239 -18.23 -14.89 -11.20
CA LEU A 239 -17.00 -15.56 -11.61
C LEU A 239 -15.90 -15.45 -10.54
N VAL A 240 -15.80 -14.30 -9.86
CA VAL A 240 -14.85 -14.08 -8.77
C VAL A 240 -15.19 -14.93 -7.54
N LEU A 241 -16.48 -15.08 -7.21
CA LEU A 241 -16.91 -15.95 -6.11
C LEU A 241 -16.71 -17.44 -6.42
N ALA A 242 -16.63 -17.80 -7.70
CA ALA A 242 -16.49 -19.19 -8.17
C ALA A 242 -15.03 -19.65 -8.35
N VAL A 243 -14.04 -18.74 -8.36
CA VAL A 243 -12.61 -19.11 -8.46
C VAL A 243 -12.01 -19.22 -7.06
N PRO A 244 -11.73 -20.43 -6.54
CA PRO A 244 -10.95 -20.58 -5.32
C PRO A 244 -9.52 -20.06 -5.57
N MET A 245 -9.06 -19.16 -4.71
CA MET A 245 -7.74 -18.55 -4.75
C MET A 245 -6.66 -19.59 -4.40
N GLY A 246 -6.31 -20.45 -5.36
CA GLY A 246 -5.14 -21.32 -5.30
C GLY A 246 -3.86 -20.70 -5.86
N GLU A 247 -3.95 -19.56 -6.57
CA GLU A 247 -2.83 -19.09 -7.43
C GLU A 247 -2.24 -17.72 -7.04
N ALA A 248 -2.92 -16.92 -6.22
CA ALA A 248 -2.45 -15.56 -5.89
C ALA A 248 -1.35 -15.54 -4.81
N ALA A 249 -1.34 -16.51 -3.89
CA ALA A 249 -0.26 -16.65 -2.91
C ALA A 249 1.06 -17.09 -3.57
N GLU A 250 0.99 -17.89 -4.65
CA GLU A 250 2.18 -18.43 -5.31
C GLU A 250 2.97 -17.38 -6.12
N GLN A 251 2.37 -16.28 -6.58
CA GLN A 251 3.10 -15.26 -7.35
C GLN A 251 4.00 -14.38 -6.47
N HIS A 252 3.62 -14.14 -5.21
CA HIS A 252 4.48 -13.50 -4.22
C HIS A 252 5.49 -14.49 -3.61
N GLU A 253 5.06 -15.74 -3.35
CA GLU A 253 5.94 -16.77 -2.78
C GLU A 253 7.00 -17.27 -3.78
N ARG A 254 6.73 -17.28 -5.09
CA ARG A 254 7.76 -17.57 -6.13
C ARG A 254 8.79 -16.45 -6.27
N LYS A 255 8.43 -15.19 -6.02
CA LYS A 255 9.40 -14.08 -5.98
C LYS A 255 10.27 -14.18 -4.72
N GLY A 256 9.70 -14.54 -3.56
CA GLY A 256 10.44 -14.76 -2.31
C GLY A 256 11.30 -16.02 -2.24
N ARG A 257 10.90 -17.14 -2.86
CA ARG A 257 11.68 -18.40 -2.85
C ARG A 257 12.85 -18.45 -3.82
N SER A 258 12.98 -17.49 -4.75
CA SER A 258 14.10 -17.48 -5.71
C SER A 258 15.47 -17.19 -5.09
N HIS A 259 15.53 -16.76 -3.81
CA HIS A 259 16.76 -16.39 -3.11
C HIS A 259 17.14 -17.32 -1.93
N ALA A 260 16.37 -18.38 -1.66
CA ALA A 260 16.69 -19.37 -0.63
C ALA A 260 17.08 -20.71 -1.26
N GLY A 261 18.29 -20.80 -1.81
CA GLY A 261 18.77 -22.05 -2.40
C GLY A 261 20.14 -21.97 -3.05
N SER A 262 21.18 -21.58 -2.32
CA SER A 262 22.56 -21.86 -2.74
C SER A 262 23.44 -22.23 -1.56
N THR A 263 23.44 -23.52 -1.23
CA THR A 263 24.57 -24.18 -0.56
C THR A 263 24.92 -25.50 -1.25
N CYS A 264 26.23 -25.63 -1.51
CA CYS A 264 27.03 -26.84 -1.80
C CYS A 264 26.89 -27.63 -3.12
N SER A 265 27.84 -27.35 -4.01
CA SER A 265 28.92 -28.25 -4.47
C SER A 265 28.64 -29.52 -5.32
N SER A 266 29.27 -29.47 -6.50
CA SER A 266 30.02 -30.53 -7.22
C SER A 266 29.30 -31.45 -8.23
N GLY A 267 29.86 -31.49 -9.45
CA GLY A 267 29.88 -32.67 -10.32
C GLY A 267 29.13 -32.57 -11.66
N GLY A 268 29.88 -32.56 -12.78
CA GLY A 268 29.51 -33.30 -13.99
C GLY A 268 28.84 -32.59 -15.17
N SER A 269 29.67 -32.18 -16.14
CA SER A 269 29.57 -32.47 -17.58
C SER A 269 28.27 -32.25 -18.39
N THR A 270 28.44 -31.47 -19.46
CA THR A 270 27.91 -31.62 -20.85
C THR A 270 26.44 -31.29 -21.21
N ARG A 271 26.33 -30.24 -22.04
CA ARG A 271 25.72 -30.22 -23.40
C ARG A 271 24.27 -29.71 -23.59
N ALA A 272 24.22 -28.69 -24.46
CA ALA A 272 23.21 -28.32 -25.47
C ALA A 272 21.86 -27.67 -25.08
N ALA A 273 21.75 -26.41 -25.54
CA ALA A 273 20.68 -25.86 -26.39
C ALA A 273 19.22 -25.97 -25.93
N ARG A 274 18.57 -24.81 -25.76
CA ARG A 274 17.65 -24.24 -26.77
C ARG A 274 17.11 -22.87 -26.34
N SER A 275 16.95 -22.05 -27.37
CA SER A 275 16.23 -20.78 -27.42
C SER A 275 14.79 -20.89 -26.92
N HIS A 276 14.35 -19.91 -26.13
CA HIS A 276 13.02 -19.32 -26.32
C HIS A 276 13.02 -17.86 -25.84
N ALA A 277 12.65 -16.99 -26.78
CA ALA A 277 12.25 -15.63 -26.52
C ALA A 277 11.01 -15.62 -25.63
N GLY A 278 11.01 -14.78 -24.60
CA GLY A 278 9.87 -14.48 -23.77
C GLY A 278 9.94 -13.00 -23.40
N SER A 279 9.29 -12.18 -24.22
CA SER A 279 8.99 -10.78 -23.95
C SER A 279 8.26 -10.65 -22.62
N GLY A 280 8.97 -10.19 -21.58
CA GLY A 280 8.40 -9.87 -20.28
C GLY A 280 7.65 -8.55 -20.35
N SER A 281 6.35 -8.62 -20.67
CA SER A 281 5.45 -7.50 -20.44
C SER A 281 5.15 -7.44 -18.94
N SER A 282 5.76 -6.47 -18.24
CA SER A 282 5.39 -6.13 -16.87
C SER A 282 3.99 -5.51 -16.88
N VAL A 283 2.97 -6.34 -16.70
CA VAL A 283 1.61 -5.87 -16.47
C VAL A 283 1.51 -5.56 -14.98
N GLY A 284 2.03 -4.38 -14.59
CA GLY A 284 1.53 -3.69 -13.40
C GLY A 284 0.06 -3.40 -13.67
N SER A 285 -0.82 -3.96 -12.86
CA SER A 285 -2.26 -3.86 -13.05
C SER A 285 -2.65 -2.39 -13.02
N ALA A 286 -3.22 -1.87 -14.12
CA ALA A 286 -3.70 -0.50 -14.23
C ALA A 286 -4.70 -0.09 -13.11
N SER A 287 -5.27 -1.07 -12.39
CA SER A 287 -6.12 -0.86 -11.21
C SER A 287 -5.37 -0.38 -9.97
N GLU A 288 -4.08 -0.70 -9.78
CA GLU A 288 -3.28 -0.22 -8.65
C GLU A 288 -2.90 1.25 -8.87
N MET A 289 -2.56 1.60 -10.11
CA MET A 289 -2.17 2.96 -10.50
C MET A 289 -3.33 3.97 -10.44
N SER A 290 -4.58 3.54 -10.72
CA SER A 290 -5.76 4.43 -10.60
C SER A 290 -6.14 4.74 -9.15
N VAL A 291 -5.87 3.83 -8.20
CA VAL A 291 -6.11 4.07 -6.77
C VAL A 291 -5.09 5.08 -6.20
N GLU A 292 -3.89 5.11 -6.78
CA GLU A 292 -2.73 5.92 -6.34
C GLU A 292 -2.80 7.39 -6.78
N ILE A 293 -3.37 7.68 -7.95
CA ILE A 293 -3.43 9.05 -8.51
C ILE A 293 -4.45 9.93 -7.76
N GLU A 294 -5.54 9.35 -7.26
CA GLU A 294 -6.65 10.14 -6.68
C GLU A 294 -6.52 10.32 -5.15
N MET A 295 -5.91 9.36 -4.45
CA MET A 295 -5.43 9.58 -3.07
C MET A 295 -4.42 10.74 -3.02
N SER A 296 -3.65 10.93 -4.09
CA SER A 296 -2.70 12.04 -4.24
C SER A 296 -3.38 13.41 -4.43
N ALA A 297 -4.56 13.46 -5.07
CA ALA A 297 -5.29 14.71 -5.34
C ALA A 297 -6.01 15.29 -4.11
N GLU A 298 -6.61 14.47 -3.25
CA GLU A 298 -7.27 14.94 -2.02
C GLU A 298 -6.27 15.41 -0.93
N ILE A 299 -5.01 14.95 -0.99
CA ILE A 299 -3.95 15.32 -0.03
C ILE A 299 -3.39 16.74 -0.30
N GLU A 300 -3.35 17.18 -1.56
CA GLU A 300 -3.04 18.59 -1.88
C GLU A 300 -4.09 19.54 -1.31
N GLU A 301 -5.36 19.14 -1.29
CA GLU A 301 -6.45 19.96 -0.75
C GLU A 301 -6.38 20.10 0.78
N GLN A 302 -6.00 19.03 1.50
CA GLN A 302 -5.86 19.06 2.96
C GLN A 302 -4.56 19.72 3.45
N SER A 303 -3.45 19.54 2.74
CA SER A 303 -2.21 20.28 3.01
C SER A 303 -2.35 21.77 2.68
N GLY A 304 -3.12 22.12 1.64
CA GLY A 304 -3.49 23.49 1.28
C GLY A 304 -4.40 24.18 2.31
N THR A 305 -5.38 23.46 2.87
CA THR A 305 -6.26 24.00 3.93
C THR A 305 -5.54 24.19 5.27
N SER A 306 -4.55 23.35 5.60
CA SER A 306 -3.70 23.53 6.78
C SER A 306 -2.78 24.76 6.64
N ARG A 307 -2.19 24.99 5.45
CA ARG A 307 -1.45 26.24 5.14
C ARG A 307 -2.32 27.50 5.21
N ARG A 308 -3.59 27.42 4.81
CA ARG A 308 -4.55 28.54 4.92
C ARG A 308 -4.95 28.87 6.36
N ARG A 309 -4.99 27.89 7.26
CA ARG A 309 -5.25 28.12 8.70
C ARG A 309 -4.05 28.71 9.43
N GLN A 310 -2.82 28.38 9.02
CA GLN A 310 -1.60 28.91 9.64
C GLN A 310 -1.24 30.34 9.20
N ARG A 311 -1.69 30.78 8.01
CA ARG A 311 -1.56 32.18 7.56
C ARG A 311 -2.62 33.15 8.11
N ARG A 312 -3.61 32.65 8.85
CA ARG A 312 -4.70 33.44 9.44
C ARG A 312 -4.58 33.61 10.97
N ARG A 313 -3.42 33.28 11.55
CA ARG A 313 -3.09 33.53 12.96
C ARG A 313 -1.86 34.42 13.05
#